data_AF-A0A9N8KT43-F1
#
_entry.id   AF-A0A9N8KT43-F1
#
_cell.length_a   1.000
_cell.length_b   1.000
_cell.length_c   1.000
_cell.angle_alpha   90.00
_cell.angle_beta   90.00
_cell.angle_gamma   90.00
#
_symmetry.space_group_name_H-M   'P 1'
#
loop_
_entity.id
_entity.type
_entity.pdbx_description
1 polymer ?
#
loop_
_entity_poly.entity_id
_entity_poly.type
_entity_poly.pdbx_seq_one_letter_code
_entity_poly.pdbx_strand_id
1 'polypeptide(L)'
;MEELQGKEKKQKAEAGEYRERVAAEREEHRKEGMYWGAMKVCEKLDTEEEAEKQGKAIQSDPKEVNVLWRNLALQRQQRDKDRVLRKGALDSLSSRWNDDEADADDKVAMGTEVEEFEDEQDTELEEFNALPVGERLEKLVAYLRVTYHYCFWCKYRYADESMEGCPGLTEEEHD
;
A
#
# COMPACT_ATOMS: atom_id res chain seq x y z
N MET A 1 -50.05 15.31 -15.41
CA MET A 1 -48.97 16.32 -15.53
C MET A 1 -48.09 16.33 -14.29
N GLU A 2 -48.70 16.29 -13.09
CA GLU A 2 -48.00 16.29 -11.80
C GLU A 2 -47.15 15.03 -11.53
N GLU A 3 -47.63 13.83 -11.91
CA GLU A 3 -46.87 12.58 -11.76
C GLU A 3 -45.59 12.52 -12.62
N LEU A 4 -45.57 13.19 -13.78
CA LEU A 4 -44.39 13.26 -14.65
C LEU A 4 -43.32 14.18 -14.03
N GLN A 5 -43.74 15.31 -13.45
CA GLN A 5 -42.86 16.22 -12.72
C GLN A 5 -42.25 15.55 -11.48
N GLY A 6 -42.99 14.67 -10.80
CA GLY A 6 -42.46 13.88 -9.67
C GLY A 6 -41.39 12.86 -10.09
N LYS A 7 -41.55 12.22 -11.26
CA LYS A 7 -40.56 11.28 -11.82
C LYS A 7 -39.26 11.99 -12.24
N GLU A 8 -39.36 13.15 -12.89
CA GLU A 8 -38.19 13.94 -13.28
C GLU A 8 -37.40 14.45 -12.07
N LYS A 9 -38.07 14.85 -10.99
CA LYS A 9 -37.40 15.26 -9.75
C LYS A 9 -36.64 14.10 -9.09
N LYS A 10 -37.24 12.90 -9.06
CA LYS A 10 -36.57 11.69 -8.54
C LYS A 10 -35.36 11.31 -9.39
N GLN A 11 -35.49 11.31 -10.72
CA GLN A 11 -34.37 11.01 -11.61
C GLN A 11 -33.24 12.03 -11.50
N LYS A 12 -33.54 13.32 -11.29
CA LYS A 12 -32.51 14.35 -11.06
C LYS A 12 -31.82 14.19 -9.70
N ALA A 13 -32.55 13.83 -8.66
CA ALA A 13 -31.97 13.53 -7.34
C ALA A 13 -31.06 12.30 -7.42
N GLU A 14 -31.53 11.21 -8.01
CA GLU A 14 -30.76 9.98 -8.23
C GLU A 14 -29.51 10.20 -9.11
N ALA A 15 -29.64 11.04 -10.15
CA ALA A 15 -28.49 11.42 -10.98
C ALA A 15 -27.48 12.33 -10.24
N GLY A 16 -27.94 13.14 -9.28
CA GLY A 16 -27.09 13.90 -8.37
C GLY A 16 -26.30 12.98 -7.44
N GLU A 17 -27.00 12.07 -6.77
CA GLU A 17 -26.41 11.05 -5.89
C GLU A 17 -25.41 10.15 -6.62
N TYR A 18 -25.67 9.80 -7.89
CA TYR A 18 -24.72 9.06 -8.72
C TYR A 18 -23.44 9.86 -9.01
N ARG A 19 -23.57 11.15 -9.34
CA ARG A 19 -22.42 12.02 -9.62
C ARG A 19 -21.55 12.22 -8.39
N GLU A 20 -22.17 12.44 -7.23
CA GLU A 20 -21.47 12.58 -5.96
C GLU A 20 -20.71 11.30 -5.60
N ARG A 21 -21.33 10.13 -5.78
CA ARG A 21 -20.68 8.84 -5.56
C ARG A 21 -19.48 8.62 -6.47
N VAL A 22 -19.63 8.86 -7.78
CA VAL A 22 -18.53 8.71 -8.74
C VAL A 22 -17.40 9.72 -8.46
N ALA A 23 -17.74 10.93 -7.99
CA ALA A 23 -16.74 11.90 -7.58
C ALA A 23 -15.97 11.44 -6.34
N ALA A 24 -16.67 10.93 -5.33
CA ALA A 24 -16.07 10.39 -4.10
C ALA A 24 -15.17 9.17 -4.39
N GLU A 25 -15.62 8.22 -5.22
CA GLU A 25 -14.83 7.05 -5.62
C GLU A 25 -13.53 7.46 -6.34
N ARG A 26 -13.61 8.47 -7.22
CA ARG A 26 -12.43 9.01 -7.91
C ARG A 26 -11.46 9.69 -6.95
N GLU A 27 -11.99 10.45 -5.99
CA GLU A 27 -11.18 11.11 -4.97
C GLU A 27 -10.48 10.08 -4.08
N GLU A 28 -11.18 9.04 -3.66
CA GLU A 28 -10.64 7.94 -2.87
C GLU A 28 -9.53 7.20 -3.63
N HIS A 29 -9.75 6.85 -4.91
CA HIS A 29 -8.72 6.21 -5.73
C HIS A 29 -7.49 7.10 -5.95
N ARG A 30 -7.67 8.43 -6.05
CA ARG A 30 -6.55 9.38 -6.09
C ARG A 30 -5.76 9.37 -4.78
N LYS A 31 -6.46 9.47 -3.65
CA LYS A 31 -5.86 9.41 -2.31
C LYS A 31 -5.16 8.07 -2.08
N GLU A 32 -5.68 6.98 -2.61
CA GLU A 32 -5.06 5.66 -2.55
C GLU A 32 -3.75 5.63 -3.33
N GLY A 33 -3.73 6.16 -4.56
CA GLY A 33 -2.49 6.31 -5.32
C GLY A 33 -1.43 7.15 -4.60
N MET A 34 -1.85 8.23 -3.93
CA MET A 34 -0.98 9.07 -3.11
C MET A 34 -0.47 8.32 -1.87
N TYR A 35 -1.34 7.59 -1.17
CA TYR A 35 -1.02 6.75 -0.03
C TYR A 35 0.07 5.73 -0.38
N TRP A 36 -0.10 4.98 -1.47
CA TRP A 36 0.93 4.07 -1.98
C TRP A 36 2.24 4.78 -2.36
N GLY A 37 2.15 6.01 -2.87
CA GLY A 37 3.31 6.85 -3.14
C GLY A 37 4.06 7.24 -1.85
N ALA A 38 3.34 7.69 -0.83
CA ALA A 38 3.89 8.11 0.46
C ALA A 38 4.54 6.94 1.21
N MET A 39 3.93 5.75 1.18
CA MET A 39 4.53 4.54 1.76
C MET A 39 5.89 4.21 1.14
N LYS A 40 6.01 4.28 -0.18
CA LYS A 40 7.28 4.04 -0.89
C LYS A 40 8.36 5.06 -0.53
N VAL A 41 7.97 6.30 -0.23
CA VAL A 41 8.91 7.32 0.23
C VAL A 41 9.36 7.02 1.66
N CYS A 42 8.44 6.67 2.55
CA CYS A 42 8.77 6.28 3.93
C CYS A 42 9.77 5.15 3.95
N GLU A 43 9.50 4.05 3.24
CA GLU A 43 10.38 2.89 3.19
C GLU A 43 11.78 3.25 2.68
N LYS A 44 11.89 4.10 1.65
CA LYS A 44 13.18 4.53 1.13
C LYS A 44 13.98 5.33 2.14
N LEU A 45 13.36 6.32 2.78
CA LEU A 45 14.01 7.16 3.78
C LEU A 45 14.42 6.34 5.02
N ASP A 46 13.57 5.40 5.41
CA ASP A 46 13.85 4.45 6.50
C ASP A 46 15.04 3.55 6.17
N THR A 47 15.07 3.00 4.94
CA THR A 47 16.20 2.19 4.47
C THR A 47 17.49 3.00 4.36
N GLU A 48 17.42 4.26 3.95
CA GLU A 48 18.57 5.17 3.88
C GLU A 48 19.13 5.46 5.28
N GLU A 49 18.28 5.79 6.26
CA GLU A 49 18.72 6.00 7.64
C GLU A 49 19.25 4.72 8.31
N GLU A 50 18.62 3.57 8.07
CA GLU A 50 19.10 2.29 8.61
C GLU A 50 20.41 1.84 7.92
N ALA A 51 20.60 2.14 6.64
CA ALA A 51 21.87 1.91 5.96
C ALA A 51 22.99 2.79 6.54
N GLU A 52 22.69 4.05 6.84
CA GLU A 52 23.63 4.97 7.49
C GLU A 52 23.98 4.55 8.93
N LYS A 53 23.00 4.02 9.68
CA LYS A 53 23.17 3.63 11.09
C LYS A 53 23.75 2.23 11.29
N GLN A 54 23.33 1.24 10.49
CA GLN A 54 23.56 -0.19 10.77
C GLN A 54 24.28 -0.95 9.65
N GLY A 55 24.48 -0.37 8.46
CA GLY A 55 25.30 -0.95 7.38
C GLY A 55 24.82 -2.32 6.86
N LYS A 56 23.58 -2.74 7.15
CA LYS A 56 22.99 -4.00 6.68
C LYS A 56 21.65 -3.75 6.00
N ALA A 57 21.50 -4.30 4.80
CA ALA A 57 20.19 -4.49 4.17
C ALA A 57 19.50 -5.67 4.87
N ILE A 58 18.69 -5.39 5.88
CA ILE A 58 17.93 -6.41 6.58
C ILE A 58 16.73 -6.76 5.69
N GLN A 59 16.70 -7.99 5.16
CA GLN A 59 15.45 -8.58 4.71
C GLN A 59 14.65 -8.90 5.97
N SER A 60 13.93 -7.90 6.45
CA SER A 60 13.14 -7.96 7.67
C SER A 60 11.81 -8.63 7.38
N ASP A 61 11.32 -9.41 8.35
CA ASP A 61 9.97 -9.94 8.28
C ASP A 61 8.96 -8.78 8.11
N PRO A 62 7.86 -8.97 7.36
CA PRO A 62 6.87 -7.91 7.17
C PRO A 62 6.36 -7.30 8.48
N LYS A 63 6.33 -8.09 9.55
CA LYS A 63 5.91 -7.66 10.90
C LYS A 63 6.88 -6.68 11.56
N GLU A 64 8.17 -6.74 11.24
CA GLU A 64 9.19 -5.82 11.77
C GLU A 64 9.09 -4.44 11.11
N VAL A 65 8.51 -4.37 9.92
CA VAL A 65 8.26 -3.11 9.21
C VAL A 65 7.18 -2.31 9.94
N ASN A 66 7.35 -0.98 10.00
CA ASN A 66 6.36 -0.07 10.57
C ASN A 66 4.97 -0.28 9.93
N VAL A 67 3.93 -0.31 10.78
CA VAL A 67 2.52 -0.49 10.40
C VAL A 67 2.11 0.44 9.26
N LEU A 68 2.62 1.68 9.24
CA LEU A 68 2.27 2.70 8.26
C LEU A 68 2.61 2.31 6.81
N TRP A 69 3.68 1.52 6.59
CA TRP A 69 4.06 1.04 5.26
C TRP A 69 4.14 -0.49 5.14
N ARG A 70 3.72 -1.24 6.16
CA ARG A 70 3.69 -2.71 6.17
C ARG A 70 2.87 -3.32 5.02
N ASN A 71 1.78 -2.67 4.60
CA ASN A 71 0.99 -3.08 3.42
C ASN A 71 1.83 -3.19 2.14
N LEU A 72 2.91 -2.40 2.01
CA LEU A 72 3.81 -2.45 0.85
C LEU A 72 4.71 -3.68 0.88
N ALA A 73 5.19 -4.06 2.06
CA ALA A 73 5.94 -5.30 2.26
C ALA A 73 5.04 -6.52 1.98
N LEU A 74 3.80 -6.52 2.49
CA LEU A 74 2.82 -7.58 2.21
C LEU A 74 2.46 -7.67 0.72
N GLN A 75 2.23 -6.54 0.04
CA GLN A 75 1.93 -6.56 -1.39
C GLN A 75 3.08 -7.17 -2.21
N ARG A 76 4.34 -6.92 -1.83
CA ARG A 76 5.50 -7.55 -2.47
C ARG A 76 5.53 -9.04 -2.19
N GLN A 77 5.38 -9.44 -0.93
CA GLN A 77 5.36 -10.85 -0.55
C GLN A 77 4.23 -11.60 -1.27
N GLN A 78 3.04 -11.01 -1.38
CA GLN A 78 1.90 -11.60 -2.06
C GLN A 78 2.15 -11.71 -3.57
N ARG A 79 2.74 -10.70 -4.20
CA ARG A 79 3.16 -10.76 -5.61
C ARG A 79 4.23 -11.83 -5.83
N ASP A 80 5.16 -11.99 -4.90
CA ASP A 80 6.23 -12.97 -5.01
C ASP A 80 5.65 -14.39 -4.79
N LYS A 81 4.74 -14.59 -3.83
CA LYS A 81 3.93 -15.82 -3.67
C LYS A 81 3.13 -16.14 -4.94
N ASP A 82 2.42 -15.18 -5.52
CA ASP A 82 1.65 -15.36 -6.76
C ASP A 82 2.55 -15.66 -7.96
N ARG A 83 3.75 -15.06 -8.03
CA ARG A 83 4.75 -15.38 -9.05
C ARG A 83 5.25 -16.81 -8.92
N VAL A 84 5.56 -17.25 -7.70
CA VAL A 84 5.99 -18.63 -7.41
C VAL A 84 4.86 -19.60 -7.76
N LEU A 85 3.63 -19.34 -7.29
CA LEU A 85 2.46 -20.17 -7.57
C LEU A 85 2.18 -20.29 -9.07
N ARG A 86 2.22 -19.18 -9.82
CA ARG A 86 2.07 -19.19 -11.28
C ARG A 86 3.18 -20.00 -11.94
N LYS A 87 4.42 -19.88 -11.47
CA LYS A 87 5.56 -20.65 -11.98
C LYS A 87 5.35 -22.14 -11.73
N GLY A 88 5.02 -22.55 -10.51
CA GLY A 88 4.70 -23.95 -10.16
C GLY A 88 3.51 -24.50 -10.94
N ALA A 89 2.47 -23.70 -11.17
CA ALA A 89 1.33 -24.08 -12.02
C ALA A 89 1.73 -24.28 -13.50
N LEU A 90 2.64 -23.46 -14.04
CA LEU A 90 3.18 -23.65 -15.39
C LEU A 90 4.12 -24.86 -15.48
N ASP A 91 4.91 -25.10 -14.43
CA ASP A 91 5.89 -26.19 -14.38
C ASP A 91 5.21 -27.56 -14.23
N SER A 92 4.17 -27.65 -13.40
CA SER A 92 3.29 -28.83 -13.29
C SER A 92 2.57 -29.18 -14.59
N LEU A 93 2.28 -28.22 -15.47
CA LEU A 93 1.75 -28.49 -16.83
C LEU A 93 2.82 -29.05 -17.78
N SER A 94 4.10 -28.86 -17.45
CA SER A 94 5.26 -29.30 -18.24
C SER A 94 5.83 -30.67 -17.82
N SER A 95 5.13 -31.38 -16.92
CA SER A 95 5.47 -32.61 -16.14
C SER A 95 6.03 -33.85 -16.89
N ARG A 96 6.63 -33.69 -18.06
CA ARG A 96 7.36 -34.75 -18.76
C ARG A 96 8.76 -35.02 -18.15
N TRP A 97 9.21 -34.18 -17.21
CA TRP A 97 10.56 -34.24 -16.62
C TRP A 97 10.58 -33.95 -15.11
N ASN A 98 9.46 -34.14 -14.39
CA ASN A 98 9.50 -34.03 -12.94
C ASN A 98 10.20 -35.27 -12.38
N ASP A 99 11.32 -35.04 -11.68
CA ASP A 99 12.08 -36.07 -10.99
C ASP A 99 11.36 -36.40 -9.68
N ASP A 100 10.74 -37.58 -9.60
CA ASP A 100 9.97 -38.03 -8.43
C ASP A 100 10.84 -38.19 -7.16
N GLU A 101 12.16 -38.06 -7.28
CA GLU A 101 13.15 -38.19 -6.20
C GLU A 101 13.43 -36.87 -5.47
N ALA A 102 12.90 -35.73 -5.96
CA ALA A 102 13.02 -34.44 -5.28
C ALA A 102 12.26 -34.43 -3.94
N ASP A 103 12.96 -34.05 -2.87
CA ASP A 103 12.34 -33.89 -1.56
C ASP A 103 11.51 -32.59 -1.46
N ALA A 104 10.86 -32.36 -0.33
CA ALA A 104 10.02 -31.18 -0.13
C ALA A 104 10.82 -29.87 -0.18
N ASP A 105 12.08 -29.90 0.27
CA ASP A 105 12.96 -28.72 0.30
C ASP A 105 13.40 -28.35 -1.13
N ASP A 106 13.77 -29.35 -1.94
CA ASP A 106 14.07 -29.20 -3.35
C ASP A 106 12.88 -28.66 -4.16
N LYS A 107 11.65 -29.08 -3.81
CA LYS A 107 10.40 -28.61 -4.45
C LYS A 107 10.06 -27.17 -4.09
N VAL A 108 10.30 -26.75 -2.86
CA VAL A 108 10.16 -25.35 -2.45
C VAL A 108 11.22 -24.49 -3.16
N ALA A 109 12.46 -24.96 -3.24
CA ALA A 109 13.54 -24.26 -3.95
C ALA A 109 13.29 -24.14 -5.47
N MET A 110 12.70 -25.16 -6.11
CA MET A 110 12.27 -25.10 -7.52
C MET A 110 11.07 -24.16 -7.74
N GLY A 111 10.33 -23.83 -6.68
CA GLY A 111 9.09 -23.06 -6.72
C GLY A 111 7.88 -23.90 -7.15
N THR A 112 7.96 -25.21 -6.95
CA THR A 112 6.92 -26.20 -7.26
C THR A 112 5.94 -26.33 -6.09
N GLU A 113 6.42 -26.23 -4.86
CA GLU A 113 5.61 -26.15 -3.64
C GLU A 113 5.78 -24.78 -2.98
N VAL A 114 4.69 -24.25 -2.39
CA VAL A 114 4.70 -23.01 -1.62
C VAL A 114 4.59 -23.38 -0.16
N GLU A 115 5.57 -22.98 0.65
CA GLU A 115 5.52 -23.18 2.10
C GLU A 115 4.39 -22.31 2.68
N GLU A 116 3.38 -22.96 3.26
CA GLU A 116 2.25 -22.31 3.92
C GLU A 116 2.72 -21.81 5.30
N PHE A 117 3.23 -20.58 5.35
CA PHE A 117 3.44 -19.90 6.63
C PHE A 117 2.07 -19.65 7.28
N GLU A 118 1.91 -20.06 8.54
CA GLU A 118 0.74 -19.72 9.34
C GLU A 118 0.66 -18.19 9.46
N ASP A 119 -0.30 -17.59 8.74
CA ASP A 119 -0.61 -16.17 8.82
C ASP A 119 -1.23 -15.87 10.20
N GLU A 120 -0.40 -15.76 11.23
CA GLU A 120 -0.77 -15.12 12.49
C GLU A 120 -1.32 -13.72 12.16
N GLN A 121 -2.65 -13.57 12.24
CA GLN A 121 -3.38 -12.37 11.88
C GLN A 121 -2.78 -11.13 12.55
N ASP A 122 -2.28 -10.19 11.74
CA ASP A 122 -1.72 -8.92 12.19
C ASP A 122 -2.86 -7.94 12.51
N THR A 123 -3.43 -8.07 13.71
CA THR A 123 -4.59 -7.29 14.15
C THR A 123 -4.34 -5.78 14.10
N GLU A 124 -3.10 -5.34 14.36
CA GLU A 124 -2.73 -3.92 14.32
C GLU A 124 -2.81 -3.37 12.90
N LEU A 125 -2.35 -4.15 11.90
CA LEU A 125 -2.45 -3.76 10.51
C LEU A 125 -3.90 -3.77 10.01
N GLU A 126 -4.72 -4.71 10.47
CA GLU A 126 -6.15 -4.75 10.15
C GLU A 126 -6.89 -3.53 10.70
N GLU A 127 -6.64 -3.17 11.96
CA GLU A 127 -7.19 -1.95 12.57
C GLU A 127 -6.75 -0.70 11.82
N PHE A 128 -5.49 -0.63 11.38
CA PHE A 128 -5.00 0.47 10.57
C PHE A 128 -5.66 0.51 9.19
N ASN A 129 -5.82 -0.65 8.55
CA ASN A 129 -6.45 -0.76 7.22
C ASN A 129 -7.95 -0.48 7.23
N ALA A 130 -8.62 -0.69 8.36
CA ALA A 130 -10.03 -0.34 8.55
C ALA A 130 -10.26 1.19 8.51
N LEU A 131 -9.21 2.00 8.72
CA LEU A 131 -9.30 3.45 8.62
C LEU A 131 -9.49 3.89 7.15
N PRO A 132 -10.21 5.00 6.90
CA PRO A 132 -10.33 5.55 5.55
C PRO A 132 -8.96 5.91 4.99
N VAL A 133 -8.81 5.80 3.66
CA VAL A 133 -7.53 6.06 2.97
C VAL A 133 -6.98 7.45 3.28
N GLY A 134 -7.85 8.44 3.43
CA GLY A 134 -7.47 9.81 3.79
C GLY A 134 -6.73 9.90 5.12
N GLU A 135 -7.28 9.30 6.18
CA GLU A 135 -6.63 9.29 7.51
C GLU A 135 -5.31 8.52 7.51
N ARG A 136 -5.25 7.42 6.75
CA ARG A 136 -4.01 6.65 6.58
C ARG A 136 -2.92 7.49 5.90
N LEU A 137 -3.28 8.26 4.86
CA LEU A 137 -2.37 9.19 4.18
C LEU A 137 -1.91 10.30 5.13
N GLU A 138 -2.81 10.91 5.90
CA GLU A 138 -2.47 11.97 6.85
C GLU A 138 -1.48 11.49 7.91
N LYS A 139 -1.68 10.29 8.47
CA LYS A 139 -0.75 9.68 9.44
C LYS A 139 0.64 9.47 8.84
N LEU A 140 0.73 8.99 7.60
CA LEU A 140 2.00 8.83 6.88
C LEU A 140 2.69 10.17 6.62
N VAL A 141 1.96 11.18 6.15
CA VAL A 141 2.52 12.52 5.88
C VAL A 141 2.98 13.19 7.17
N ALA A 142 2.23 13.04 8.26
CA ALA A 142 2.64 13.53 9.58
C ALA A 142 3.93 12.83 10.06
N TYR A 143 4.04 11.52 9.90
CA TYR A 143 5.25 10.77 10.23
C TYR A 143 6.47 11.23 9.41
N LEU A 144 6.32 11.41 8.09
CA LEU A 144 7.39 11.91 7.21
C LEU A 144 7.93 13.28 7.66
N ARG A 145 7.06 14.13 8.18
CA ARG A 145 7.41 15.46 8.66
C ARG A 145 8.15 15.45 9.98
N VAL A 146 7.66 14.68 10.94
CA VAL A 146 8.25 14.63 12.28
C VAL A 146 9.58 13.88 12.26
N THR A 147 9.66 12.77 11.56
CA THR A 147 10.84 11.90 11.58
C THR A 147 11.90 12.37 10.58
N TYR A 148 11.50 12.72 9.36
CA TYR A 148 12.43 13.00 8.26
C TYR A 148 12.48 14.46 7.83
N HIS A 149 11.65 15.33 8.43
CA HIS A 149 11.43 16.71 7.98
C HIS A 149 11.10 16.77 6.48
N TYR A 150 10.36 15.78 5.97
CA TYR A 150 10.04 15.65 4.55
C TYR A 150 8.58 16.03 4.29
N CYS A 151 8.37 16.94 3.33
CA CYS A 151 7.02 17.22 2.84
C CYS A 151 6.72 16.41 1.58
N PHE A 152 5.70 15.56 1.67
CA PHE A 152 5.20 14.74 0.56
C PHE A 152 4.72 15.58 -0.63
N TRP A 153 4.04 16.70 -0.36
CA TRP A 153 3.46 17.57 -1.40
C TRP A 153 4.53 18.40 -2.12
N CYS A 154 5.46 19.02 -1.36
CA CYS A 154 6.60 19.73 -1.94
C CYS A 154 7.65 18.79 -2.56
N LYS A 155 7.64 17.51 -2.17
CA LYS A 155 8.66 16.49 -2.49
C LYS A 155 10.08 16.89 -2.08
N TYR A 156 10.20 17.58 -0.94
CA TYR A 156 11.46 18.13 -0.46
C TYR A 156 11.72 17.76 1.00
N ARG A 157 12.98 17.47 1.32
CA ARG A 157 13.48 17.23 2.69
C ARG A 157 14.07 18.54 3.22
N TYR A 158 13.48 19.05 4.30
CA TYR A 158 13.94 20.24 4.99
C TYR A 158 15.03 19.88 6.00
N ALA A 159 15.89 20.85 6.32
CA ALA A 159 16.96 20.67 7.30
C ALA A 159 16.47 20.83 8.74
N ASP A 160 15.50 21.72 8.97
CA ASP A 160 15.02 22.10 10.30
C ASP A 160 13.62 21.54 10.59
N GLU A 161 13.36 21.26 11.87
CA GLU A 161 12.07 20.76 12.39
C GLU A 161 10.92 21.76 12.16
N SER A 162 11.24 23.05 12.04
CA SER A 162 10.26 24.09 11.74
C SER A 162 9.76 24.08 10.30
N MET A 163 10.41 23.33 9.39
CA MET A 163 10.10 23.29 7.95
C MET A 163 9.77 24.68 7.38
N GLU A 164 10.64 25.65 7.62
CA GLU A 164 10.44 27.04 7.18
C GLU A 164 10.24 27.10 5.65
N GLY A 165 9.03 27.49 5.24
CA GLY A 165 8.64 27.61 3.82
C GLY A 165 7.66 26.55 3.32
N CYS A 166 7.27 25.56 4.13
CA CYS A 166 6.21 24.62 3.75
C CYS A 166 4.81 25.26 3.90
N PRO A 167 3.95 25.24 2.85
CA PRO A 167 2.63 25.89 2.87
C PRO A 167 1.65 25.39 3.93
N GLY A 168 1.75 24.12 4.32
CA GLY A 168 0.85 23.50 5.29
C GLY A 168 1.01 21.98 5.30
N LEU A 169 0.05 21.19 5.82
CA LEU A 169 0.05 19.72 5.91
C LEU A 169 -0.79 19.04 4.82
N THR A 170 -1.82 19.70 4.31
CA THR A 170 -2.80 19.10 3.40
C THR A 170 -2.48 19.38 1.93
N GLU A 171 -3.08 18.61 1.01
CA GLU A 171 -2.95 18.83 -0.44
C GLU A 171 -3.39 20.25 -0.82
N GLU A 172 -4.53 20.71 -0.28
CA GLU A 172 -5.17 21.98 -0.63
C GLU A 172 -4.28 23.20 -0.34
N GLU A 173 -3.37 23.08 0.64
CA GLU A 173 -2.44 24.16 0.99
C GLU A 173 -1.29 24.29 -0.01
N HIS A 174 -1.10 23.30 -0.90
CA HIS A 174 0.01 23.22 -1.86
C HIS A 174 -0.42 23.33 -3.33
N ASP A 175 -1.72 23.54 -3.60
CA ASP A 175 -2.30 23.70 -4.94
C ASP A 175 -2.11 25.11 -5.52
#